data_AF-A0A1A9HNW3-F1
#
_entry.id   AF-A0A1A9HNW3-F1
#
_cell.length_a   1.000
_cell.length_b   1.000
_cell.length_c   1.000
_cell.angle_alpha   90.00
_cell.angle_beta   90.00
_cell.angle_gamma   90.00
#
_symmetry.space_group_name_H-M   'P 1'
#
loop_
_entity.id
_entity.type
_entity.pdbx_description
1 polymer ?
#
loop_
_entity_poly.entity_id
_entity_poly.type
_entity_poly.pdbx_seq_one_letter_code
_entity_poly.pdbx_strand_id
1 'polypeptide(L)'
;MSLPTSSRGRPGGDEFPDTVPQALADAPPVPSSLQPLPPLTMAGELPLRKGAFIDCPQCRAPMRHVSLPGHHAPATVDIDHCEPCGLVWFDARESVHLSTAAWIQLLRDLDRLRQSDRPHQPNRACPLCAKALKEVRNLTRYGRFPVLECGNCGGHLHSQAGMLAERGLVRPLLPGERYALQAEKRQLLCLNCGGPADGKSEDCSWCKSPLLMVDMPRLANALRRRSPSEPLLMPNGGKPVGWACRGCGAPMDPTRETRCGRCHHTVVAPSMEDLGPLLDALEHDGHEADAQLERERRERLASYNFEHRDPAGGKHGLFWKGEYEKRYDAENERREARRDGGRGWDASGWPSSGEGSPPTLIEIALRLAALLLKK
;
A
#
# COMPACT_ATOMS: atom_id res chain seq x y z
N MET A 1 -1.43 44.86 55.48
CA MET A 1 -2.38 43.74 55.37
C MET A 1 -2.13 43.09 54.02
N SER A 2 -1.57 41.88 54.07
CA SER A 2 -0.92 41.20 52.96
C SER A 2 -1.89 40.27 52.24
N LEU A 3 -1.80 40.21 50.90
CA LEU A 3 -2.47 39.22 50.05
C LEU A 3 -1.86 37.83 50.27
N PRO A 4 -2.66 36.74 50.32
CA PRO A 4 -2.11 35.40 50.23
C PRO A 4 -2.01 34.95 48.76
N THR A 5 -0.79 34.61 48.38
CA THR A 5 -0.42 33.75 47.26
C THR A 5 -0.79 32.30 47.58
N SER A 6 -1.37 31.55 46.64
CA SER A 6 -1.27 30.09 46.65
C SER A 6 -1.38 29.52 45.23
N SER A 7 -0.21 29.18 44.69
CA SER A 7 0.01 28.24 43.61
C SER A 7 -0.47 26.84 44.02
N ARG A 8 -1.42 26.25 43.29
CA ARG A 8 -1.69 24.81 43.41
C ARG A 8 -0.66 24.04 42.61
N GLY A 9 0.20 23.34 43.35
CA GLY A 9 1.23 22.45 42.85
C GLY A 9 0.66 21.21 42.15
N ARG A 10 1.47 20.74 41.20
CA ARG A 10 1.38 19.48 40.49
C ARG A 10 1.71 18.33 41.46
N PRO A 11 0.91 17.26 41.59
CA PRO A 11 1.38 16.04 42.24
C PRO A 11 2.37 15.34 41.31
N GLY A 12 3.52 14.93 41.86
CA GLY A 12 4.54 14.18 41.16
C GLY A 12 4.38 12.67 41.34
N GLY A 13 5.07 11.92 40.48
CA GLY A 13 5.50 10.55 40.71
C GLY A 13 4.54 9.45 40.27
N ASP A 14 4.41 9.22 38.96
CA ASP A 14 3.99 7.91 38.45
C ASP A 14 5.21 6.96 38.50
N GLU A 15 5.44 6.33 39.66
CA GLU A 15 6.28 5.14 39.76
C GLU A 15 5.56 3.99 39.05
N PHE A 16 6.16 3.48 37.96
CA PHE A 16 5.75 2.22 37.35
C PHE A 16 6.11 1.06 38.29
N PRO A 17 5.15 0.23 38.74
CA PRO A 17 5.48 -0.98 39.48
C PRO A 17 5.97 -2.08 38.51
N ASP A 18 7.26 -2.41 38.59
CA ASP A 18 7.88 -3.60 37.99
C ASP A 18 7.45 -4.88 38.73
N THR A 19 6.16 -5.22 38.69
CA THR A 19 5.67 -6.48 39.24
C THR A 19 4.83 -7.23 38.21
N VAL A 20 5.45 -8.24 37.61
CA VAL A 20 4.75 -9.31 36.87
C VAL A 20 3.79 -9.99 37.85
N PRO A 21 2.49 -10.14 37.54
CA PRO A 21 1.55 -10.82 38.42
C PRO A 21 2.00 -12.25 38.73
N GLN A 22 2.09 -12.57 40.02
CA GLN A 22 2.50 -13.87 40.60
C GLN A 22 1.49 -15.02 40.35
N ALA A 23 0.72 -14.98 39.26
CA ALA A 23 -0.29 -15.97 38.89
C ALA A 23 0.23 -17.00 37.86
N LEU A 24 1.55 -17.07 37.65
CA LEU A 24 2.21 -18.02 36.75
C LEU A 24 3.04 -19.09 37.48
N ALA A 25 2.95 -19.18 38.81
CA ALA A 25 3.77 -20.11 39.60
C ALA A 25 3.13 -21.50 39.82
N ASP A 26 1.81 -21.64 39.62
CA ASP A 26 1.07 -22.89 39.94
C ASP A 26 0.50 -23.59 38.69
N ALA A 27 1.11 -23.38 37.51
CA ALA A 27 0.71 -24.10 36.31
C ALA A 27 1.12 -25.59 36.41
N PRO A 28 0.22 -26.54 36.09
CA PRO A 28 0.55 -27.97 36.12
C PRO A 28 1.70 -28.28 35.12
N PRO A 29 2.55 -29.28 35.42
CA PRO A 29 3.68 -29.62 34.56
C PRO A 29 3.18 -30.01 33.16
N VAL A 30 3.69 -29.31 32.15
CA VAL A 30 3.39 -29.55 30.74
C VAL A 30 3.84 -30.99 30.40
N PRO A 31 2.97 -31.85 29.85
CA PRO A 31 3.37 -33.19 29.45
C PRO A 31 4.48 -33.12 28.39
N SER A 32 5.61 -33.81 28.65
CA SER A 32 6.79 -33.89 27.78
C SER A 32 6.58 -34.77 26.55
N SER A 33 5.50 -34.51 25.82
CA SER A 33 5.29 -35.03 24.47
C SER A 33 5.03 -33.85 23.55
N LEU A 34 6.09 -33.10 23.25
CA LEU A 34 6.15 -32.24 22.08
C LEU A 34 6.02 -33.17 20.86
N GLN A 35 4.80 -33.45 20.46
CA GLN A 35 4.57 -33.91 19.10
C GLN A 35 5.14 -32.81 18.19
N PRO A 36 6.04 -33.14 17.26
CA PRO A 36 6.49 -32.16 16.29
C PRO A 36 5.24 -31.61 15.61
N LEU A 37 5.16 -30.27 15.53
CA LEU A 37 4.14 -29.59 14.75
C LEU A 37 4.04 -30.32 13.40
N PRO A 38 2.84 -30.68 12.93
CA PRO A 38 2.72 -31.29 11.61
C PRO A 38 3.43 -30.36 10.63
N PRO A 39 4.30 -30.89 9.76
CA PRO A 39 4.93 -30.05 8.74
C PRO A 39 3.82 -29.33 8.00
N LEU A 40 3.96 -28.02 7.80
CA LEU A 40 3.14 -27.27 6.87
C LEU A 40 3.21 -28.04 5.55
N THR A 41 2.16 -28.80 5.24
CA THR A 41 2.04 -29.52 3.98
C THR A 41 1.95 -28.47 2.89
N MET A 42 3.10 -28.12 2.33
CA MET A 42 3.25 -27.42 1.07
C MET A 42 2.81 -28.38 -0.04
N ALA A 43 1.52 -28.67 -0.10
CA ALA A 43 0.90 -29.48 -1.13
C ALA A 43 0.18 -28.55 -2.11
N GLY A 44 0.85 -28.30 -3.24
CA GLY A 44 0.31 -27.64 -4.43
C GLY A 44 0.94 -26.27 -4.67
N GLU A 45 1.90 -26.21 -5.61
CA GLU A 45 2.39 -24.98 -6.21
C GLU A 45 1.25 -24.04 -6.62
N LEU A 46 1.24 -22.81 -6.08
CA LEU A 46 0.49 -21.70 -6.67
C LEU A 46 1.45 -20.55 -6.97
N PRO A 47 2.21 -20.59 -8.08
CA PRO A 47 2.76 -19.38 -8.65
C PRO A 47 1.75 -18.90 -9.69
N LEU A 48 0.83 -18.02 -9.31
CA LEU A 48 0.31 -17.13 -10.34
C LEU A 48 1.42 -16.17 -10.73
N ARG A 49 1.76 -16.23 -12.02
CA ARG A 49 2.91 -15.55 -12.60
C ARG A 49 2.76 -14.05 -12.44
N LYS A 50 3.89 -13.34 -12.35
CA LYS A 50 4.01 -11.99 -12.89
C LYS A 50 3.41 -11.98 -14.30
N GLY A 51 2.31 -11.23 -14.50
CA GLY A 51 1.61 -11.11 -15.78
C GLY A 51 0.58 -12.20 -16.11
N ALA A 52 0.12 -13.02 -15.15
CA ALA A 52 -1.07 -13.85 -15.40
C ALA A 52 -2.33 -12.98 -15.36
N PHE A 53 -3.14 -13.03 -16.42
CA PHE A 53 -4.45 -12.38 -16.43
C PHE A 53 -5.37 -13.09 -15.43
N ILE A 54 -5.82 -12.38 -14.41
CA ILE A 54 -6.78 -12.89 -13.43
C ILE A 54 -8.16 -12.30 -13.73
N ASP A 55 -9.21 -13.13 -13.64
CA ASP A 55 -10.57 -12.66 -13.84
C ASP A 55 -11.14 -12.07 -12.57
N CYS A 56 -11.82 -10.92 -12.70
CA CYS A 56 -12.48 -10.29 -11.59
C CYS A 56 -13.55 -11.22 -10.99
N PRO A 57 -13.52 -11.50 -9.68
CA PRO A 57 -14.47 -12.42 -9.06
C PRO A 57 -15.90 -11.85 -8.96
N GLN A 58 -16.09 -10.57 -9.29
CA GLN A 58 -17.41 -9.91 -9.34
C GLN A 58 -18.02 -9.93 -10.74
N CYS A 59 -17.28 -9.50 -11.77
CA CYS A 59 -17.82 -9.30 -13.12
C CYS A 59 -17.21 -10.20 -14.20
N ARG A 60 -16.21 -11.02 -13.87
CA ARG A 60 -15.44 -11.87 -14.79
C ARG A 60 -14.66 -11.13 -15.89
N ALA A 61 -14.62 -9.79 -15.85
CA ALA A 61 -13.72 -9.04 -16.72
C ALA A 61 -12.26 -9.29 -16.30
N PRO A 62 -11.31 -9.28 -17.25
CA PRO A 62 -9.89 -9.39 -16.91
C PRO A 62 -9.47 -8.21 -16.02
N MET A 63 -8.72 -8.51 -14.97
CA MET A 63 -8.10 -7.50 -14.13
C MET A 63 -6.82 -7.00 -14.79
N ARG A 64 -6.63 -5.68 -14.80
CA ARG A 64 -5.44 -5.03 -15.31
C ARG A 64 -4.33 -5.13 -14.26
N HIS A 65 -3.23 -5.74 -14.65
CA HIS A 65 -1.99 -5.79 -13.88
C HIS A 65 -1.28 -4.44 -13.94
N VAL A 66 -0.94 -3.87 -12.79
CA VAL A 66 -0.29 -2.56 -12.67
C VAL A 66 0.89 -2.66 -11.73
N SER A 67 2.08 -2.32 -12.23
CA SER A 67 3.28 -2.12 -11.41
C SER A 67 3.31 -0.69 -10.87
N LEU A 68 3.21 -0.54 -9.56
CA LEU A 68 3.22 0.73 -8.85
C LEU A 68 4.50 0.92 -8.04
N PRO A 69 4.95 2.16 -7.75
CA PRO A 69 6.14 2.40 -6.95
C PRO A 69 5.99 1.91 -5.48
N GLY A 70 6.96 1.14 -4.99
CA GLY A 70 7.04 0.72 -3.60
C GLY A 70 7.70 1.76 -2.69
N HIS A 71 7.61 1.57 -1.36
CA HIS A 71 8.18 2.49 -0.36
C HIS A 71 9.67 2.79 -0.54
N HIS A 72 10.45 1.82 -1.02
CA HIS A 72 11.88 1.95 -1.22
C HIS A 72 12.19 1.88 -2.70
N ALA A 73 12.28 3.03 -3.36
CA ALA A 73 12.77 3.07 -4.74
C ALA A 73 14.13 2.35 -4.86
N PRO A 74 14.37 1.57 -5.92
CA PRO A 74 13.56 1.39 -7.13
C PRO A 74 12.52 0.26 -7.05
N ALA A 75 12.15 -0.23 -5.86
CA ALA A 75 11.20 -1.32 -5.72
C ALA A 75 9.82 -0.97 -6.31
N THR A 76 9.21 -1.94 -6.97
CA THR A 76 7.83 -1.87 -7.47
C THR A 76 6.97 -2.89 -6.74
N VAL A 77 5.68 -2.61 -6.68
CA VAL A 77 4.63 -3.49 -6.18
C VAL A 77 3.67 -3.71 -7.33
N ASP A 78 3.53 -4.97 -7.72
CA ASP A 78 2.57 -5.36 -8.73
C ASP A 78 1.21 -5.53 -8.05
N ILE A 79 0.12 -5.08 -8.68
CA ILE A 79 -1.24 -5.27 -8.19
C ILE A 79 -2.17 -5.56 -9.36
N ASP A 80 -3.33 -6.14 -9.09
CA ASP A 80 -4.36 -6.34 -10.11
C ASP A 80 -5.59 -5.52 -9.77
N HIS A 81 -6.10 -4.74 -10.72
CA HIS A 81 -7.36 -4.01 -10.52
C HIS A 81 -8.37 -4.27 -11.64
N CYS A 82 -9.62 -4.41 -11.25
CA CYS A 82 -10.73 -4.53 -12.17
C CYS A 82 -11.28 -3.14 -12.48
N GLU A 83 -11.07 -2.65 -13.69
CA GLU A 83 -11.61 -1.36 -14.14
C GLU A 83 -13.15 -1.30 -13.99
N PRO A 84 -13.95 -2.23 -14.56
CA PRO A 84 -15.41 -2.17 -14.43
C PRO A 84 -15.93 -2.09 -12.99
N CYS A 85 -15.37 -2.88 -12.07
CA CYS A 85 -15.87 -2.97 -10.70
C CYS A 85 -15.19 -2.03 -9.71
N GLY A 86 -14.04 -1.45 -10.06
CA GLY A 86 -13.18 -0.72 -9.12
C GLY A 86 -12.64 -1.59 -7.97
N LEU A 87 -12.55 -2.91 -8.16
CA LEU A 87 -12.00 -3.85 -7.18
C LEU A 87 -10.49 -3.99 -7.38
N VAL A 88 -9.76 -4.15 -6.28
CA VAL A 88 -8.32 -4.41 -6.28
C VAL A 88 -8.03 -5.73 -5.60
N TRP A 89 -7.18 -6.53 -6.23
CA TRP A 89 -6.56 -7.69 -5.64
C TRP A 89 -5.12 -7.37 -5.27
N PHE A 90 -4.75 -7.70 -4.03
CA PHE A 90 -3.39 -7.66 -3.53
C PHE A 90 -2.97 -9.08 -3.16
N ASP A 91 -1.82 -9.52 -3.64
CA ASP A 91 -1.16 -10.69 -3.08
C ASP A 91 -0.60 -10.39 -1.68
N ALA A 92 -0.08 -11.44 -1.05
CA ALA A 92 0.40 -11.36 0.32
C ALA A 92 1.45 -10.24 0.49
N ARG A 93 1.11 -9.26 1.33
CA ARG A 93 1.92 -8.08 1.73
C ARG A 93 2.05 -6.96 0.70
N GLU A 94 1.46 -7.07 -0.49
CA GLU A 94 1.60 -6.02 -1.52
C GLU A 94 1.04 -4.67 -1.06
N SER A 95 -0.14 -4.69 -0.42
CA SER A 95 -0.77 -3.46 0.07
C SER A 95 0.13 -2.67 1.03
N VAL A 96 0.97 -3.34 1.83
CA VAL A 96 1.87 -2.73 2.82
C VAL A 96 3.11 -2.13 2.17
N HIS A 97 3.46 -2.53 0.95
CA HIS A 97 4.67 -2.07 0.27
C HIS A 97 4.47 -0.86 -0.64
N LEU A 98 3.22 -0.46 -0.92
CA LEU A 98 2.90 0.67 -1.80
C LEU A 98 3.38 2.02 -1.23
N SER A 99 4.10 2.79 -2.04
CA SER A 99 4.47 4.16 -1.70
C SER A 99 3.25 5.10 -1.66
N THR A 100 3.44 6.27 -1.07
CA THR A 100 2.45 7.36 -1.12
C THR A 100 2.06 7.78 -2.54
N ALA A 101 3.04 7.87 -3.45
CA ALA A 101 2.77 8.20 -4.85
C ALA A 101 1.93 7.10 -5.53
N ALA A 102 2.23 5.83 -5.24
CA ALA A 102 1.43 4.71 -5.72
C ALA A 102 -0.02 4.74 -5.21
N TRP A 103 -0.24 5.15 -3.96
CA TRP A 103 -1.60 5.34 -3.43
C TRP A 103 -2.35 6.44 -4.17
N ILE A 104 -1.73 7.59 -4.42
CA ILE A 104 -2.35 8.68 -5.18
C ILE A 104 -2.73 8.19 -6.59
N GLN A 105 -1.79 7.54 -7.28
CA GLN A 105 -2.03 6.97 -8.61
C GLN A 105 -3.17 5.95 -8.60
N LEU A 106 -3.17 5.02 -7.63
CA LEU A 106 -4.21 3.99 -7.51
C LEU A 106 -5.60 4.59 -7.28
N LEU A 107 -5.72 5.59 -6.41
CA LEU A 107 -7.01 6.23 -6.12
C LEU A 107 -7.57 6.93 -7.35
N ARG A 108 -6.72 7.56 -8.18
CA ARG A 108 -7.13 8.17 -9.46
C ARG A 108 -7.59 7.14 -10.47
N ASP A 109 -6.81 6.07 -10.65
CA ASP A 109 -7.12 5.02 -11.61
C ASP A 109 -8.45 4.35 -11.28
N LEU A 110 -8.66 3.99 -10.01
CA LEU A 110 -9.88 3.31 -9.59
C LEU A 110 -11.13 4.16 -9.71
N ASP A 111 -11.02 5.45 -9.49
CA ASP A 111 -12.14 6.36 -9.62
C ASP A 111 -12.54 6.54 -11.09
N ARG A 112 -11.58 6.90 -11.95
CA ARG A 112 -11.81 7.12 -13.39
C ARG A 112 -12.41 5.90 -14.10
N LEU A 113 -12.03 4.70 -13.66
CA LEU A 113 -12.29 3.48 -14.40
C LEU A 113 -13.54 2.72 -13.92
N ARG A 114 -14.13 3.09 -12.77
CA ARG A 114 -15.31 2.40 -12.24
C ARG A 114 -16.53 2.69 -13.10
N GLN A 115 -16.96 1.68 -13.86
CA GLN A 115 -18.10 1.76 -14.80
C GLN A 115 -19.33 0.96 -14.35
N SER A 116 -19.22 0.17 -13.28
CA SER A 116 -20.31 -0.72 -12.83
C SER A 116 -21.24 -0.04 -11.81
N ASP A 117 -22.52 0.06 -12.19
CA ASP A 117 -23.64 0.39 -11.30
C ASP A 117 -24.05 -0.77 -10.39
N ARG A 118 -23.54 -1.97 -10.64
CA ARG A 118 -23.90 -3.16 -9.85
C ARG A 118 -23.15 -3.16 -8.51
N PRO A 119 -23.86 -3.23 -7.38
CA PRO A 119 -23.24 -3.36 -6.08
C PRO A 119 -22.39 -4.61 -5.99
N HIS A 120 -21.28 -4.51 -5.26
CA HIS A 120 -20.41 -5.64 -4.95
C HIS A 120 -21.15 -6.75 -4.17
N GLN A 121 -21.03 -8.00 -4.62
CA GLN A 121 -21.59 -9.17 -3.95
C GLN A 121 -20.78 -9.51 -2.68
N PRO A 122 -21.40 -9.95 -1.58
CA PRO A 122 -20.66 -10.27 -0.35
C PRO A 122 -19.73 -11.48 -0.54
N ASN A 123 -20.21 -12.54 -1.22
CA ASN A 123 -19.46 -13.77 -1.44
C ASN A 123 -18.76 -13.76 -2.79
N ARG A 124 -17.44 -13.91 -2.79
CA ARG A 124 -16.59 -13.91 -3.98
C ARG A 124 -15.53 -15.01 -3.87
N ALA A 125 -15.11 -15.55 -5.00
CA ALA A 125 -14.03 -16.53 -5.06
C ALA A 125 -12.68 -15.81 -5.18
N CYS A 126 -11.63 -16.46 -4.72
CA CYS A 126 -10.25 -16.03 -4.95
C CYS A 126 -9.99 -16.10 -6.46
N PRO A 127 -9.51 -15.01 -7.10
CA PRO A 127 -9.22 -15.01 -8.53
C PRO A 127 -8.05 -15.94 -8.89
N LEU A 128 -7.23 -16.29 -7.90
CA LEU A 128 -6.06 -17.15 -8.07
C LEU A 128 -6.36 -18.64 -7.94
N CYS A 129 -6.99 -19.05 -6.83
CA CYS A 129 -7.20 -20.47 -6.51
C CYS A 129 -8.67 -20.90 -6.55
N ALA A 130 -9.59 -20.02 -6.95
CA ALA A 130 -11.04 -20.24 -7.02
C ALA A 130 -11.74 -20.63 -5.70
N LYS A 131 -11.02 -20.76 -4.58
CA LYS A 131 -11.61 -21.00 -3.25
C LYS A 131 -12.44 -19.81 -2.80
N ALA A 132 -13.50 -20.05 -2.03
CA ALA A 132 -14.29 -18.98 -1.44
C ALA A 132 -13.43 -18.05 -0.57
N LEU A 133 -13.57 -16.74 -0.76
CA LEU A 133 -12.92 -15.75 0.10
C LEU A 133 -13.62 -15.70 1.46
N LYS A 134 -12.83 -15.57 2.51
CA LYS A 134 -13.31 -15.42 3.88
C LYS A 134 -13.46 -13.93 4.18
N GLU A 135 -14.62 -13.52 4.67
CA GLU A 135 -14.76 -12.20 5.27
C GLU A 135 -14.00 -12.18 6.59
N VAL A 136 -12.98 -11.34 6.65
CA VAL A 136 -12.28 -10.94 7.87
C VAL A 136 -12.62 -9.48 8.18
N ARG A 137 -12.50 -9.08 9.45
CA ARG A 137 -12.88 -7.74 9.88
C ARG A 137 -11.70 -7.04 10.52
N ASN A 138 -11.09 -6.12 9.78
CA ASN A 138 -9.97 -5.33 10.28
C ASN A 138 -10.49 -4.24 11.24
N LEU A 139 -9.87 -4.15 12.41
CA LEU A 139 -10.19 -3.13 13.40
C LEU A 139 -9.47 -1.83 13.03
N THR A 140 -10.23 -0.76 12.95
CA THR A 140 -9.74 0.60 12.70
C THR A 140 -10.22 1.51 13.83
N ARG A 141 -9.76 2.76 13.84
CA ARG A 141 -10.26 3.78 14.80
C ARG A 141 -11.77 4.05 14.70
N TYR A 142 -12.39 3.67 13.58
CA TYR A 142 -13.80 3.91 13.28
C TYR A 142 -14.64 2.62 13.32
N GLY A 143 -14.06 1.52 13.83
CA GLY A 143 -14.73 0.25 13.95
C GLY A 143 -14.17 -0.81 13.01
N ARG A 144 -14.96 -1.87 12.81
CA ARG A 144 -14.58 -3.07 12.08
C ARG A 144 -15.00 -2.97 10.62
N PHE A 145 -14.07 -3.19 9.70
CA PHE A 145 -14.31 -3.12 8.26
C PHE A 145 -14.10 -4.48 7.59
N PRO A 146 -15.04 -4.91 6.74
CA PRO A 146 -14.93 -6.19 6.06
C PRO A 146 -13.83 -6.14 4.99
N VAL A 147 -13.00 -7.17 4.97
CA VAL A 147 -12.00 -7.46 3.96
C VAL A 147 -12.19 -8.92 3.54
N LEU A 148 -12.01 -9.21 2.25
CA LEU A 148 -12.13 -10.56 1.74
C LEU A 148 -10.73 -11.15 1.55
N GLU A 149 -10.37 -12.12 2.40
CA GLU A 149 -9.06 -12.77 2.41
C GLU A 149 -9.15 -14.19 1.84
N CYS A 150 -8.14 -14.61 1.09
CA CYS A 150 -7.96 -16.00 0.73
C CYS A 150 -7.02 -16.71 1.72
N GLY A 151 -7.57 -17.60 2.54
CA GLY A 151 -6.77 -18.42 3.47
C GLY A 151 -5.82 -19.44 2.81
N ASN A 152 -5.72 -19.48 1.48
CA ASN A 152 -4.84 -20.40 0.75
C ASN A 152 -3.63 -19.71 0.10
N CYS A 153 -3.83 -18.57 -0.55
CA CYS A 153 -2.73 -17.79 -1.14
C CYS A 153 -2.34 -16.56 -0.31
N GLY A 154 -3.12 -16.20 0.72
CA GLY A 154 -2.89 -15.02 1.56
C GLY A 154 -3.17 -13.69 0.86
N GLY A 155 -3.77 -13.71 -0.34
CA GLY A 155 -4.18 -12.50 -1.04
C GLY A 155 -5.52 -11.95 -0.54
N HIS A 156 -5.75 -10.67 -0.81
CA HIS A 156 -6.90 -9.91 -0.33
C HIS A 156 -7.60 -9.19 -1.48
N LEU A 157 -8.93 -9.20 -1.45
CA LEU A 157 -9.78 -8.46 -2.36
C LEU A 157 -10.40 -7.25 -1.64
N HIS A 158 -10.17 -6.06 -2.20
CA HIS A 158 -10.65 -4.80 -1.63
C HIS A 158 -11.58 -4.05 -2.59
N SER A 159 -12.61 -3.44 -2.01
CA SER A 159 -13.27 -2.26 -2.60
C SER A 159 -12.42 -1.00 -2.36
N GLN A 160 -12.74 0.09 -3.06
CA GLN A 160 -12.11 1.40 -2.84
C GLN A 160 -12.20 1.83 -1.36
N ALA A 161 -13.39 1.75 -0.75
CA ALA A 161 -13.53 2.02 0.70
C ALA A 161 -12.74 1.05 1.55
N GLY A 162 -12.70 -0.24 1.20
CA GLY A 162 -11.98 -1.25 1.95
C GLY A 162 -10.50 -0.89 2.09
N MET A 163 -9.84 -0.51 1.00
CA MET A 163 -8.42 -0.10 1.04
C MET A 163 -8.18 1.13 1.92
N LEU A 164 -9.08 2.13 1.83
CA LEU A 164 -8.99 3.34 2.65
C LEU A 164 -9.28 3.03 4.12
N ALA A 165 -10.21 2.13 4.38
CA ALA A 165 -10.60 1.71 5.72
C ALA A 165 -9.47 0.99 6.44
N GLU A 166 -8.73 0.10 5.78
CA GLU A 166 -7.56 -0.56 6.35
C GLU A 166 -6.53 0.43 6.92
N ARG A 167 -6.50 1.64 6.38
CA ARG A 167 -5.60 2.73 6.79
C ARG A 167 -6.26 3.75 7.72
N GLY A 168 -7.52 3.54 8.09
CA GLY A 168 -8.29 4.47 8.90
C GLY A 168 -8.55 5.81 8.22
N LEU A 169 -8.66 5.82 6.89
CA LEU A 169 -8.83 7.02 6.05
C LEU A 169 -10.30 7.26 5.64
N VAL A 170 -11.22 6.42 6.09
CA VAL A 170 -12.66 6.63 6.00
C VAL A 170 -13.28 6.62 7.39
N ARG A 171 -14.39 7.33 7.54
CA ARG A 171 -15.14 7.47 8.78
C ARG A 171 -16.64 7.37 8.52
N PRO A 172 -17.48 7.12 9.55
CA PRO A 172 -18.92 7.18 9.41
C PRO A 172 -19.40 8.54 8.88
N LEU A 173 -20.47 8.50 8.10
CA LEU A 173 -21.17 9.68 7.59
C LEU A 173 -21.81 10.46 8.74
N LEU A 174 -21.38 11.72 8.93
CA LEU A 174 -21.81 12.54 10.07
C LEU A 174 -23.19 13.19 9.81
N PRO A 175 -23.96 13.50 10.87
CA PRO A 175 -25.28 14.12 10.72
C PRO A 175 -25.31 15.42 9.89
N GLY A 176 -24.30 16.29 10.05
CA GLY A 176 -24.20 17.53 9.27
C GLY A 176 -23.96 17.29 7.78
N GLU A 177 -23.23 16.23 7.45
CA GLU A 177 -22.97 15.83 6.06
C GLU A 177 -24.21 15.20 5.43
N ARG A 178 -24.98 14.41 6.20
CA ARG A 178 -26.28 13.88 5.77
C ARG A 178 -27.22 15.01 5.34
N TYR A 179 -27.32 16.05 6.16
CA TYR A 179 -28.14 17.22 5.83
C TYR A 179 -27.64 17.93 4.57
N ALA A 180 -26.33 18.15 4.44
CA ALA A 180 -25.75 18.80 3.27
C ALA A 180 -26.02 18.00 1.98
N LEU A 181 -25.80 16.69 1.99
CA LEU A 181 -26.05 15.80 0.85
C LEU A 181 -27.53 15.77 0.44
N GLN A 182 -28.43 15.74 1.43
CA GLN A 182 -29.88 15.81 1.18
C GLN A 182 -30.29 17.16 0.58
N ALA A 183 -29.75 18.27 1.09
CA ALA A 183 -30.02 19.61 0.57
C ALA A 183 -29.51 19.77 -0.88
N GLU A 184 -28.39 19.15 -1.21
CA GLU A 184 -27.83 19.13 -2.57
C GLU A 184 -28.63 18.25 -3.55
N LYS A 185 -29.56 17.41 -3.06
CA LYS A 185 -30.33 16.42 -3.85
C LYS A 185 -29.45 15.53 -4.73
N ARG A 186 -28.23 15.24 -4.27
CA ARG A 186 -27.28 14.39 -4.98
C ARG A 186 -27.51 12.93 -4.62
N GLN A 187 -27.22 12.05 -5.57
CA GLN A 187 -27.21 10.62 -5.33
C GLN A 187 -26.02 10.27 -4.44
N LEU A 188 -26.29 9.76 -3.23
CA LEU A 188 -25.26 9.18 -2.39
C LEU A 188 -25.10 7.70 -2.77
N LEU A 189 -23.86 7.30 -3.04
CA LEU A 189 -23.51 5.89 -3.23
C LEU A 189 -22.76 5.40 -1.98
N CYS A 190 -23.02 4.16 -1.59
CA CYS A 190 -22.23 3.51 -0.55
C CYS A 190 -20.78 3.40 -1.04
N LEU A 191 -19.84 4.06 -0.36
CA LEU A 191 -18.42 4.03 -0.72
C LEU A 191 -17.84 2.60 -0.77
N ASN A 192 -18.44 1.67 -0.03
CA ASN A 192 -17.98 0.27 0.02
C ASN A 192 -18.46 -0.58 -1.14
N CYS A 193 -19.77 -0.65 -1.41
CA CYS A 193 -20.30 -1.54 -2.46
C CYS A 193 -20.70 -0.82 -3.74
N GLY A 194 -20.78 0.52 -3.73
CA GLY A 194 -21.26 1.33 -4.85
C GLY A 194 -22.78 1.42 -5.00
N GLY A 195 -23.56 0.73 -4.14
CA GLY A 195 -25.03 0.74 -4.20
C GLY A 195 -25.64 2.06 -3.73
N PRO A 196 -26.82 2.45 -4.23
CA PRO A 196 -27.48 3.69 -3.84
C PRO A 196 -27.82 3.68 -2.35
N ALA A 197 -27.55 4.81 -1.69
CA ALA A 197 -27.85 5.05 -0.28
C ALA A 197 -28.72 6.31 -0.16
N ASP A 198 -29.68 6.27 0.76
CA ASP A 198 -30.58 7.42 1.03
C ASP A 198 -29.97 8.43 2.00
N GLY A 199 -28.83 8.09 2.62
CA GLY A 199 -28.18 8.90 3.65
C GLY A 199 -29.02 9.05 4.92
N LYS A 200 -30.11 8.29 5.10
CA LYS A 200 -30.96 8.31 6.30
C LYS A 200 -30.56 7.23 7.29
N SER A 201 -30.22 6.03 6.81
CA SER A 201 -29.72 4.95 7.66
C SER A 201 -28.23 5.09 7.97
N GLU A 202 -27.79 4.51 9.09
CA GLU A 202 -26.35 4.39 9.39
C GLU A 202 -25.67 3.36 8.49
N ASP A 203 -26.39 2.32 8.07
CA ASP A 203 -25.87 1.23 7.23
C ASP A 203 -26.46 1.24 5.83
N CYS A 204 -25.67 0.77 4.85
CA CYS A 204 -26.12 0.55 3.49
C CYS A 204 -27.16 -0.56 3.42
N SER A 205 -28.29 -0.31 2.75
CA SER A 205 -29.35 -1.31 2.56
C SER A 205 -28.90 -2.55 1.76
N TRP A 206 -27.88 -2.41 0.91
CA TRP A 206 -27.37 -3.46 0.02
C TRP A 206 -26.35 -4.36 0.71
N CYS A 207 -25.20 -3.81 1.11
CA CYS A 207 -24.08 -4.59 1.66
C CYS A 207 -24.04 -4.62 3.19
N LYS A 208 -24.94 -3.90 3.86
CA LYS A 208 -25.02 -3.79 5.34
C LYS A 208 -23.77 -3.21 6.00
N SER A 209 -22.82 -2.66 5.24
CA SER A 209 -21.71 -1.90 5.82
C SER A 209 -22.19 -0.52 6.25
N PRO A 210 -21.54 0.11 7.25
CA PRO A 210 -21.79 1.50 7.57
C PRO A 210 -21.68 2.40 6.34
N LEU A 211 -22.43 3.49 6.31
CA LEU A 211 -22.25 4.57 5.35
C LEU A 211 -21.02 5.39 5.74
N LEU A 212 -20.11 5.54 4.79
CA LEU A 212 -18.78 6.06 5.03
C LEU A 212 -18.52 7.29 4.18
N MET A 213 -17.67 8.16 4.71
CA MET A 213 -17.09 9.31 4.03
C MET A 213 -15.57 9.22 4.13
N VAL A 214 -14.89 9.77 3.12
CA VAL A 214 -13.44 9.96 3.16
C VAL A 214 -13.10 10.99 4.25
N ASP A 215 -12.16 10.63 5.13
CA ASP A 215 -11.63 11.56 6.14
C ASP A 215 -10.57 12.44 5.47
N MET A 216 -10.99 13.58 4.90
CA MET A 216 -10.15 14.48 4.10
C MET A 216 -8.86 14.92 4.82
N PRO A 217 -8.89 15.40 6.09
CA PRO A 217 -7.67 15.71 6.82
C PRO A 217 -6.73 14.51 6.97
N ARG A 218 -7.27 13.32 7.26
CA ARG A 218 -6.43 12.11 7.40
C ARG A 218 -5.86 11.62 6.10
N LEU A 219 -6.66 11.61 5.03
CA LEU A 219 -6.22 11.24 3.70
C LEU A 219 -5.08 12.16 3.28
N ALA A 220 -5.26 13.47 3.40
CA ALA A 220 -4.24 14.46 3.09
C ALA A 220 -2.96 14.24 3.90
N ASN A 221 -3.07 14.04 5.21
CA ASN A 221 -1.90 13.81 6.05
C ASN A 221 -1.19 12.48 5.74
N ALA A 222 -1.93 11.41 5.44
CA ALA A 222 -1.38 10.09 5.13
C ALA A 222 -0.71 10.05 3.75
N LEU A 223 -1.23 10.81 2.79
CA LEU A 223 -0.71 10.89 1.43
C LEU A 223 0.24 12.08 1.21
N ARG A 224 0.48 12.90 2.23
CA ARG A 224 1.46 13.98 2.13
C ARG A 224 2.85 13.39 2.17
N ARG A 225 3.62 13.65 1.12
CA ARG A 225 5.05 13.38 1.13
C ARG A 225 5.79 14.53 1.80
N ARG A 226 6.49 14.22 2.88
CA ARG A 226 7.28 15.19 3.66
C ARG A 226 8.75 15.07 3.29
N SER A 227 9.47 16.19 3.29
CA SER A 227 10.93 16.10 3.29
C SER A 227 11.40 15.59 4.67
N PRO A 228 12.50 14.83 4.77
CA PRO A 228 13.10 14.44 6.04
C PRO A 228 13.53 15.64 6.90
N SER A 229 13.74 16.79 6.25
CA SER A 229 14.07 18.08 6.87
C SER A 229 12.84 18.84 7.38
N GLU A 230 11.63 18.44 6.97
CA GLU A 230 10.38 19.05 7.43
C GLU A 230 10.08 18.58 8.87
N PRO A 231 9.83 19.50 9.81
CA PRO A 231 9.38 19.12 11.15
C PRO A 231 8.13 18.25 11.03
N LEU A 232 7.97 17.26 11.92
CA LEU A 232 6.71 16.53 12.06
C LEU A 232 5.63 17.46 12.60
N LEU A 233 5.10 18.33 11.73
CA LEU A 233 3.96 19.19 12.01
C LEU A 233 2.72 18.31 12.23
N MET A 234 1.81 18.80 13.08
CA MET A 234 0.49 18.23 13.35
C MET A 234 -0.27 17.87 12.06
N PRO A 235 -1.30 16.99 12.11
CA PRO A 235 -2.00 16.49 10.92
C PRO A 235 -2.52 17.57 9.95
N ASN A 236 -2.72 18.79 10.45
CA ASN A 236 -3.23 19.93 9.69
C ASN A 236 -2.10 20.86 9.15
N GLY A 237 -0.83 20.52 9.38
CA GLY A 237 0.34 21.28 8.96
C GLY A 237 0.75 20.92 7.53
N GLY A 238 0.92 21.94 6.67
CA GLY A 238 1.36 21.83 5.27
C GLY A 238 0.73 22.92 4.39
N LYS A 239 1.00 22.89 3.08
CA LYS A 239 0.39 23.85 2.14
C LYS A 239 -1.14 23.67 2.11
N PRO A 240 -1.93 24.77 2.17
CA PRO A 240 -3.37 24.68 2.02
C PRO A 240 -3.75 24.09 0.67
N VAL A 241 -4.75 23.22 0.65
CA VAL A 241 -5.27 22.65 -0.60
C VAL A 241 -6.33 23.60 -1.15
N GLY A 242 -6.18 23.99 -2.42
CA GLY A 242 -7.21 24.77 -3.12
C GLY A 242 -8.43 23.90 -3.42
N TRP A 243 -9.53 24.12 -2.71
CA TRP A 243 -10.80 23.44 -2.96
C TRP A 243 -11.93 24.44 -3.12
N ALA A 244 -12.73 24.29 -4.18
CA ALA A 244 -13.90 25.15 -4.38
C ALA A 244 -15.06 24.66 -3.51
N CYS A 245 -15.60 25.53 -2.67
CA CYS A 245 -16.82 25.24 -1.91
C CYS A 245 -17.96 24.89 -2.88
N ARG A 246 -18.63 23.74 -2.67
CA ARG A 246 -19.75 23.33 -3.53
C ARG A 246 -20.94 24.28 -3.48
N GLY A 247 -21.17 24.94 -2.35
CA GLY A 247 -22.33 25.82 -2.17
C GLY A 247 -22.18 27.18 -2.87
N CYS A 248 -20.98 27.79 -2.84
CA CYS A 248 -20.78 29.15 -3.35
C CYS A 248 -19.53 29.34 -4.23
N GLY A 249 -18.73 28.30 -4.46
CA GLY A 249 -17.49 28.36 -5.23
C GLY A 249 -16.30 29.04 -4.52
N ALA A 250 -16.48 29.55 -3.30
CA ALA A 250 -15.40 30.20 -2.56
C ALA A 250 -14.24 29.22 -2.26
N PRO A 251 -12.99 29.68 -2.29
CA PRO A 251 -11.85 28.84 -1.93
C PRO A 251 -11.92 28.45 -0.46
N MET A 252 -11.57 27.21 -0.17
CA MET A 252 -11.46 26.66 1.18
C MET A 252 -10.45 25.50 1.22
N ASP A 253 -10.03 25.11 2.42
CA ASP A 253 -9.12 23.98 2.64
C ASP A 253 -9.83 22.81 3.35
N PRO A 254 -10.19 21.72 2.65
CA PRO A 254 -10.92 20.58 3.21
C PRO A 254 -10.05 19.74 4.17
N THR A 255 -8.75 20.03 4.25
CA THR A 255 -7.83 19.40 5.21
C THR A 255 -7.86 20.09 6.58
N ARG A 256 -8.48 21.27 6.67
CA ARG A 256 -8.54 22.10 7.89
C ARG A 256 -9.95 22.52 8.26
N GLU A 257 -10.80 22.73 7.26
CA GLU A 257 -12.13 23.27 7.40
C GLU A 257 -13.18 22.19 7.19
N THR A 258 -14.15 22.09 8.08
CA THR A 258 -15.32 21.22 7.91
C THR A 258 -16.49 21.94 7.25
N ARG A 259 -16.42 23.27 7.11
CA ARG A 259 -17.45 24.14 6.52
C ARG A 259 -16.80 25.34 5.84
N CYS A 260 -17.41 25.81 4.76
CA CYS A 260 -16.96 27.02 4.06
C CYS A 260 -17.12 28.27 4.93
N GLY A 261 -16.07 29.08 5.05
CA GLY A 261 -16.12 30.34 5.80
C GLY A 261 -17.07 31.40 5.23
N ARG A 262 -17.47 31.29 3.96
CA ARG A 262 -18.34 32.27 3.27
C ARG A 262 -19.83 31.93 3.32
N CYS A 263 -20.19 30.69 3.03
CA CYS A 263 -21.60 30.26 2.96
C CYS A 263 -21.97 29.19 4.00
N HIS A 264 -21.03 28.77 4.85
CA HIS A 264 -21.19 27.73 5.86
C HIS A 264 -21.59 26.34 5.33
N HIS A 265 -21.52 26.13 4.02
CA HIS A 265 -21.75 24.84 3.39
C HIS A 265 -20.75 23.80 3.92
N THR A 266 -21.24 22.62 4.29
CA THR A 266 -20.41 21.55 4.88
C THR A 266 -19.54 20.90 3.82
N VAL A 267 -18.28 20.61 4.15
CA VAL A 267 -17.41 19.82 3.27
C VAL A 267 -17.91 18.40 3.22
N VAL A 268 -18.27 17.95 2.03
CA VAL A 268 -18.65 16.57 1.74
C VAL A 268 -17.88 16.13 0.51
N ALA A 269 -17.56 14.84 0.41
CA ALA A 269 -16.97 14.15 -0.75
C ALA A 269 -17.69 12.81 -0.93
N PRO A 270 -18.91 12.80 -1.49
CA PRO A 270 -19.75 11.58 -1.57
C PRO A 270 -19.21 10.50 -2.51
N SER A 271 -18.21 10.84 -3.34
CA SER A 271 -17.56 9.91 -4.26
C SER A 271 -16.04 10.12 -4.27
N MET A 272 -15.32 9.17 -4.87
CA MET A 272 -13.87 9.28 -5.05
C MET A 272 -13.50 10.36 -6.08
N GLU A 273 -14.37 10.62 -7.06
CA GLU A 273 -14.22 11.67 -8.09
C GLU A 273 -14.05 13.05 -7.48
N ASP A 274 -14.73 13.29 -6.37
CA ASP A 274 -14.64 14.53 -5.64
C ASP A 274 -13.22 14.82 -5.16
N LEU A 275 -12.38 13.80 -4.94
CA LEU A 275 -11.04 13.95 -4.38
C LEU A 275 -10.02 14.55 -5.36
N GLY A 276 -10.36 14.69 -6.65
CA GLY A 276 -9.43 15.15 -7.70
C GLY A 276 -8.55 16.34 -7.28
N PRO A 277 -9.11 17.49 -6.84
CA PRO A 277 -8.32 18.65 -6.45
C PRO A 277 -7.37 18.40 -5.28
N LEU A 278 -7.76 17.54 -4.33
CA LEU A 278 -6.90 17.14 -3.21
C LEU A 278 -5.74 16.27 -3.70
N LEU A 279 -6.03 15.29 -4.54
CA LEU A 279 -5.00 14.40 -5.10
C LEU A 279 -4.02 15.19 -5.98
N ASP A 280 -4.50 16.18 -6.75
CA ASP A 280 -3.67 17.07 -7.57
C ASP A 280 -2.67 17.86 -6.70
N ALA A 281 -3.16 18.45 -5.61
CA ALA A 281 -2.31 19.20 -4.69
C ALA A 281 -1.26 18.30 -4.02
N LEU A 282 -1.64 17.10 -3.57
CA LEU A 282 -0.73 16.16 -2.90
C LEU A 282 0.35 15.60 -3.84
N GLU A 283 -0.02 15.33 -5.09
CA GLU A 283 0.91 14.86 -6.12
C GLU A 283 1.93 15.95 -6.46
N HIS A 284 1.46 17.19 -6.66
CA HIS A 284 2.32 18.33 -6.88
C HIS A 284 3.28 18.57 -5.70
N ASP A 285 2.76 18.63 -4.47
CA ASP A 285 3.57 18.76 -3.25
C ASP A 285 4.62 17.63 -3.15
N GLY A 286 4.24 16.41 -3.54
CA GLY A 286 5.14 15.27 -3.55
C GLY A 286 6.29 15.41 -4.54
N HIS A 287 6.01 15.90 -5.75
CA HIS A 287 7.05 16.18 -6.76
C HIS A 287 7.99 17.32 -6.31
N GLU A 288 7.47 18.36 -5.68
CA GLU A 288 8.30 19.44 -5.13
C GLU A 288 9.21 18.93 -4.00
N ALA A 289 8.67 18.11 -3.09
CA ALA A 289 9.44 17.50 -2.01
C ALA A 289 10.54 16.57 -2.54
N ASP A 290 10.27 15.79 -3.58
CA ASP A 290 11.25 14.98 -4.30
C ASP A 290 12.38 15.81 -4.90
N ALA A 291 12.00 16.86 -5.63
CA ALA A 291 12.97 17.74 -6.26
C ALA A 291 13.85 18.42 -5.23
N GLN A 292 13.30 18.83 -4.07
CA GLN A 292 14.06 19.36 -2.97
C GLN A 292 15.02 18.32 -2.37
N LEU A 293 14.55 17.11 -2.12
CA LEU A 293 15.37 16.01 -1.62
C LEU A 293 16.57 15.72 -2.52
N GLU A 294 16.35 15.69 -3.84
CA GLU A 294 17.43 15.45 -4.79
C GLU A 294 18.40 16.63 -4.85
N ARG A 295 17.94 17.88 -4.70
CA ARG A 295 18.82 19.05 -4.54
C ARG A 295 19.67 18.95 -3.27
N GLU A 296 19.05 18.69 -2.12
CA GLU A 296 19.76 18.51 -0.83
C GLU A 296 20.77 17.35 -0.90
N ARG A 297 20.41 16.24 -1.57
CA ARG A 297 21.31 15.11 -1.80
C ARG A 297 22.51 15.51 -2.66
N ARG A 298 22.29 16.24 -3.76
CA ARG A 298 23.36 16.74 -4.64
C ARG A 298 24.29 17.72 -3.92
N GLU A 299 23.72 18.66 -3.17
CA GLU A 299 24.48 19.60 -2.35
C GLU A 299 25.31 18.88 -1.29
N ARG A 300 24.72 17.88 -0.61
CA ARG A 300 25.44 17.05 0.37
C ARG A 300 26.58 16.29 -0.30
N LEU A 301 26.35 15.66 -1.45
CA LEU A 301 27.38 14.95 -2.21
C LEU A 301 28.48 15.90 -2.72
N ALA A 302 28.14 17.12 -3.12
CA ALA A 302 29.11 18.15 -3.50
C ALA A 302 29.89 18.69 -2.29
N SER A 303 29.26 18.76 -1.11
CA SER A 303 29.88 19.17 0.15
C SER A 303 30.82 18.11 0.71
N TYR A 304 30.62 16.84 0.37
CA TYR A 304 31.64 15.81 0.44
C TYR A 304 32.71 16.16 -0.60
N ASN A 305 33.54 17.16 -0.27
CA ASN A 305 34.89 17.20 -0.78
C ASN A 305 35.46 15.83 -0.47
N PHE A 306 35.66 15.03 -1.51
CA PHE A 306 36.64 13.96 -1.48
C PHE A 306 37.96 14.71 -1.29
N GLU A 307 38.27 15.11 -0.04
CA GLU A 307 39.60 15.59 0.29
C GLU A 307 40.49 14.45 -0.19
N HIS A 308 41.24 14.74 -1.25
CA HIS A 308 42.42 14.00 -1.65
C HIS A 308 43.46 14.22 -0.54
N ARG A 309 43.14 13.86 0.71
CA ARG A 309 44.12 13.57 1.73
C ARG A 309 44.68 12.23 1.33
N ASP A 310 45.62 12.30 0.41
CA ASP A 310 46.66 11.30 0.30
C ASP A 310 47.32 11.21 1.69
N PRO A 311 47.08 10.14 2.48
CA PRO A 311 47.74 10.00 3.78
C PRO A 311 49.24 9.72 3.59
N ALA A 312 49.68 9.46 2.35
CA ALA A 312 51.02 9.04 2.01
C ALA A 312 51.45 9.68 0.69
N GLY A 313 51.69 11.00 0.69
CA GLY A 313 52.12 11.82 -0.46
C GLY A 313 52.94 11.07 -1.53
N GLY A 314 52.25 10.43 -2.48
CA GLY A 314 52.88 9.43 -3.32
C GLY A 314 51.91 8.73 -4.25
N LYS A 315 51.80 9.25 -5.48
CA LYS A 315 51.46 8.65 -6.81
C LYS A 315 50.65 7.34 -6.95
N HIS A 316 50.00 6.80 -5.93
CA HIS A 316 49.30 5.52 -5.94
C HIS A 316 47.77 5.64 -5.81
N GLY A 317 47.24 6.85 -5.57
CA GLY A 317 45.79 7.09 -5.41
C GLY A 317 44.97 7.09 -6.71
N LEU A 318 45.62 7.18 -7.88
CA LEU A 318 44.93 7.22 -9.18
C LEU A 318 44.72 5.85 -9.83
N PHE A 319 45.31 4.79 -9.26
CA PHE A 319 45.21 3.43 -9.82
C PHE A 319 43.89 2.73 -9.45
N TRP A 320 43.34 3.00 -8.27
CA TRP A 320 42.19 2.25 -7.74
C TRP A 320 40.81 2.70 -8.24
N LYS A 321 40.64 3.97 -8.61
CA LYS A 321 39.30 4.50 -8.98
C LYS A 321 38.84 4.03 -10.37
N GLY A 322 39.74 4.09 -11.36
CA GLY A 322 39.42 3.70 -12.72
C GLY A 322 39.25 2.19 -12.91
N GLU A 323 40.05 1.36 -12.23
CA GLU A 323 39.91 -0.09 -12.37
C GLU A 323 38.70 -0.66 -11.62
N TYR A 324 38.35 -0.10 -10.46
CA TYR A 324 37.20 -0.59 -9.69
C TYR A 324 35.88 -0.23 -10.38
N GLU A 325 35.70 1.02 -10.84
CA GLU A 325 34.51 1.41 -11.62
C GLU A 325 34.42 0.59 -12.91
N LYS A 326 35.53 0.42 -13.65
CA LYS A 326 35.54 -0.46 -14.84
C LYS A 326 35.19 -1.91 -14.51
N ARG A 327 35.60 -2.42 -13.34
CA ARG A 327 35.30 -3.79 -12.91
C ARG A 327 33.86 -3.92 -12.44
N TYR A 328 33.31 -2.89 -11.80
CA TYR A 328 31.92 -2.81 -11.39
C TYR A 328 30.98 -2.69 -12.60
N ASP A 329 31.31 -1.81 -13.55
CA ASP A 329 30.58 -1.63 -14.80
C ASP A 329 30.67 -2.90 -15.66
N ALA A 330 31.85 -3.49 -15.83
CA ALA A 330 32.01 -4.76 -16.54
C ALA A 330 31.32 -5.95 -15.84
N GLU A 331 31.09 -5.88 -14.53
CA GLU A 331 30.33 -6.89 -13.80
C GLU A 331 28.83 -6.66 -13.92
N ASN A 332 28.37 -5.40 -13.97
CA ASN A 332 26.99 -5.06 -14.28
C ASN A 332 26.64 -5.39 -15.73
N GLU A 333 27.50 -5.07 -16.70
CA GLU A 333 27.34 -5.48 -18.10
C GLU A 333 27.30 -7.01 -18.23
N ARG A 334 28.09 -7.74 -17.43
CA ARG A 334 27.99 -9.22 -17.36
C ARG A 334 26.68 -9.71 -16.73
N ARG A 335 26.11 -8.98 -15.77
CA ARG A 335 24.80 -9.29 -15.17
C ARG A 335 23.67 -8.98 -16.13
N GLU A 336 23.77 -7.88 -16.89
CA GLU A 336 22.83 -7.49 -17.94
C GLU A 336 22.91 -8.43 -19.14
N ALA A 337 24.11 -8.80 -19.61
CA ALA A 337 24.29 -9.80 -20.65
C ALA A 337 23.81 -11.21 -20.24
N ARG A 338 23.86 -11.56 -18.95
CA ARG A 338 23.22 -12.80 -18.44
C ARG A 338 21.70 -12.70 -18.37
N ARG A 339 21.17 -11.50 -18.17
CA ARG A 339 19.74 -11.20 -18.17
C ARG A 339 19.19 -11.20 -19.60
N ASP A 340 19.96 -10.72 -20.57
CA ASP A 340 19.61 -10.70 -22.00
C ASP A 340 19.97 -12.00 -22.73
N GLY A 341 20.94 -12.77 -22.23
CA GLY A 341 21.32 -14.10 -22.74
C GLY A 341 20.41 -15.25 -22.26
N GLY A 342 19.37 -14.94 -21.47
CA GLY A 342 18.45 -15.89 -20.88
C GLY A 342 17.07 -15.90 -21.55
N ARG A 343 17.01 -16.35 -22.81
CA ARG A 343 15.80 -16.62 -23.62
C ARG A 343 14.93 -15.39 -23.95
N GLY A 344 15.14 -14.87 -25.16
CA GLY A 344 14.12 -14.14 -25.89
C GLY A 344 12.84 -14.98 -25.99
N TRP A 345 11.71 -14.35 -25.68
CA TRP A 345 10.40 -14.87 -26.07
C TRP A 345 10.13 -14.38 -27.47
N ASP A 346 10.36 -15.24 -28.45
CA ASP A 346 10.05 -14.96 -29.84
C ASP A 346 8.55 -15.14 -30.06
N ALA A 347 7.88 -14.07 -30.52
CA ALA A 347 6.43 -13.99 -30.72
C ALA A 347 5.92 -14.74 -31.97
N SER A 348 6.59 -15.80 -32.42
CA SER A 348 6.17 -16.56 -33.60
C SER A 348 6.74 -17.97 -33.64
N GLY A 349 5.85 -18.97 -33.61
CA GLY A 349 6.13 -20.32 -34.08
C GLY A 349 6.48 -21.33 -32.98
N TRP A 350 5.51 -22.18 -32.65
CA TRP A 350 5.77 -23.45 -31.97
C TRP A 350 6.75 -24.30 -32.78
N PRO A 351 7.85 -24.82 -32.19
CA PRO A 351 8.52 -25.99 -32.73
C PRO A 351 7.87 -27.25 -32.17
N SER A 352 7.50 -28.11 -33.09
CA SER A 352 7.00 -29.46 -32.89
C SER A 352 7.97 -30.34 -32.09
N SER A 353 7.38 -31.32 -31.40
CA SER A 353 8.00 -32.48 -30.76
C SER A 353 9.13 -33.10 -31.59
N GLY A 354 10.33 -33.17 -31.00
CA GLY A 354 11.51 -33.88 -31.51
C GLY A 354 12.29 -34.51 -30.35
N GLU A 355 12.61 -35.79 -30.50
CA GLU A 355 12.91 -36.78 -29.46
C GLU A 355 14.21 -36.55 -28.66
N GLY A 356 14.13 -36.82 -27.35
CA GLY A 356 15.27 -36.98 -26.47
C GLY A 356 14.84 -37.00 -25.00
N SER A 357 14.66 -38.19 -24.41
CA SER A 357 14.42 -38.29 -22.96
C SER A 357 15.61 -37.74 -22.17
N PRO A 358 15.39 -37.04 -21.05
CA PRO A 358 16.48 -36.62 -20.18
C PRO A 358 17.20 -37.85 -19.60
N PRO A 359 18.53 -37.77 -19.40
CA PRO A 359 19.34 -38.91 -18.98
C PRO A 359 18.89 -39.43 -17.61
N THR A 360 18.89 -40.74 -17.47
CA THR A 360 18.48 -41.38 -16.22
C THR A 360 19.54 -41.19 -15.13
N LEU A 361 19.14 -41.32 -13.87
CA LEU A 361 20.06 -41.23 -12.72
C LEU A 361 21.26 -42.20 -12.81
N ILE A 362 21.09 -43.32 -13.52
CA ILE A 362 22.16 -44.30 -13.76
C ILE A 362 23.23 -43.74 -14.70
N GLU A 363 22.86 -43.01 -15.74
CA GLU A 363 23.82 -42.37 -16.66
C GLU A 363 24.57 -41.22 -15.98
N ILE A 364 23.91 -40.49 -15.08
CA ILE A 364 24.55 -39.46 -14.26
C ILE A 364 25.54 -40.10 -13.28
N ALA A 365 25.18 -41.22 -12.65
CA ALA A 365 26.05 -41.93 -11.72
C ALA A 365 27.30 -42.52 -12.40
N LEU A 366 27.18 -43.08 -13.61
CA LEU A 366 28.32 -43.61 -14.37
C LEU A 366 29.30 -42.51 -14.82
N ARG A 367 28.78 -41.33 -15.18
CA ARG A 367 29.62 -40.16 -15.52
C ARG A 367 30.38 -39.63 -14.32
N LEU A 368 29.77 -39.64 -13.13
CA LEU A 368 30.45 -39.26 -11.88
C LEU A 368 31.49 -40.29 -11.46
N ALA A 369 31.22 -41.59 -11.64
CA ALA A 369 32.20 -42.65 -11.37
C ALA A 369 33.43 -42.56 -12.29
N ALA A 370 33.22 -42.24 -13.58
CA ALA A 370 34.32 -42.05 -14.53
C ALA A 370 35.20 -40.82 -14.23
N LEU A 371 34.65 -39.79 -13.58
CA LEU A 371 35.40 -38.60 -13.13
C LEU A 371 36.23 -38.88 -11.87
N LEU A 372 35.78 -39.79 -11.01
CA LEU A 372 36.47 -40.14 -9.76
C LEU A 372 37.61 -41.15 -9.97
N LEU A 373 37.60 -41.92 -11.06
CA LEU A 373 38.67 -42.87 -11.43
C LEU A 373 39.81 -42.24 -12.24
N LYS A 374 39.79 -40.92 -12.48
CA LYS A 374 40.86 -40.16 -13.16
C LYS A 374 41.77 -39.37 -12.19
N LYS A 375 41.87 -39.81 -10.93
CA LYS A 375 42.87 -39.32 -9.96
C LYS A 375 43.93 -40.36 -9.67
#